data_AF-A0A527GEV4-F1
#
_entry.id   AF-A0A527GEV4-F1
#
_cell.length_a   1.000
_cell.length_b   1.000
_cell.length_c   1.000
_cell.angle_alpha   90.00
_cell.angle_beta   90.00
_cell.angle_gamma   90.00
#
_symmetry.space_group_name_H-M   'P 1'
#
loop_
_entity.id
_entity.type
_entity.pdbx_description
1 polymer ?
#
loop_
_entity_poly.entity_id
_entity_poly.type
_entity_poly.pdbx_seq_one_letter_code
_entity_poly.pdbx_strand_id
1 'polypeptide(L)'
;MTDIPAPRHIPDRLDKPFRSAIFSWEALLVVVAVAIFAINSFASPYFLDPYSLSDLTFNFTEKGLIAFAMALLIISGEIDLSVAAIIALASTMMGMAVQA
;
A
#
# COMPACT_ATOMS: atom_id res chain seq x y z
N MET A 1 37.73 -27.17 -39.63
CA MET A 1 36.27 -27.07 -39.60
C MET A 1 35.86 -27.03 -38.15
N THR A 2 35.57 -25.85 -37.62
CA THR A 2 35.14 -25.64 -36.23
C THR A 2 33.64 -25.37 -36.25
N ASP A 3 32.85 -26.40 -35.98
CA ASP A 3 31.41 -26.26 -35.84
C ASP A 3 31.11 -25.61 -34.49
N ILE A 4 30.80 -24.31 -34.49
CA ILE A 4 30.33 -23.62 -33.30
C ILE A 4 28.84 -23.98 -33.12
N PRO A 5 28.43 -24.60 -31.99
CA PRO A 5 27.03 -24.89 -31.74
C PRO A 5 26.22 -23.60 -31.70
N ALA A 6 25.08 -23.57 -32.39
CA ALA A 6 24.19 -22.42 -32.41
C ALA A 6 23.76 -22.01 -30.97
N PRO A 7 23.65 -20.69 -30.69
CA PRO A 7 23.31 -20.20 -29.35
C PRO A 7 21.93 -20.73 -28.93
N ARG A 8 21.90 -21.41 -27.78
CA ARG A 8 20.68 -21.99 -27.21
C ARG A 8 19.78 -20.87 -26.69
N HIS A 9 18.65 -20.65 -27.36
CA HIS A 9 17.63 -19.70 -26.90
C HIS A 9 16.85 -20.34 -25.74
N ILE A 10 17.09 -19.87 -24.52
CA ILE A 10 16.34 -20.26 -23.32
C ILE A 10 15.28 -19.17 -23.10
N PRO A 11 13.98 -19.48 -23.13
CA PRO A 11 12.95 -18.50 -22.84
C PRO A 11 13.13 -17.93 -21.42
N ASP A 12 13.16 -16.61 -21.31
CA ASP A 12 13.42 -15.88 -20.07
C ASP A 12 12.25 -15.96 -19.06
N ARG A 13 11.08 -16.45 -19.49
CA ARG A 13 9.90 -16.63 -18.63
C ARG A 13 9.07 -17.82 -19.10
N LEU A 14 8.91 -18.82 -18.23
CA LEU A 14 8.06 -20.01 -18.48
C LEU A 14 6.58 -19.75 -18.15
N ASP A 15 6.31 -18.66 -17.42
CA ASP A 15 5.00 -18.39 -16.83
C ASP A 15 4.14 -17.54 -17.75
N LYS A 16 2.87 -17.95 -17.92
CA LYS A 16 1.87 -17.13 -18.61
C LYS A 16 1.69 -15.81 -17.84
N PRO A 17 1.69 -14.64 -18.50
CA PRO A 17 1.65 -13.32 -17.85
C PRO A 17 0.47 -13.17 -16.89
N PHE A 18 -0.67 -13.76 -17.24
CA PHE A 18 -1.88 -13.76 -16.41
C PHE A 18 -1.73 -14.53 -15.10
N ARG A 19 -1.01 -15.67 -15.10
CA ARG A 19 -0.77 -16.46 -13.89
C ARG A 19 0.15 -15.68 -12.96
N SER A 20 1.19 -15.05 -13.50
CA SER A 20 2.08 -14.20 -12.71
C SER A 20 1.37 -13.00 -12.08
N ALA A 21 0.39 -12.42 -12.76
CA ALA A 21 -0.39 -11.29 -12.23
C ALA A 21 -1.35 -11.72 -11.10
N ILE A 22 -1.99 -12.88 -11.19
CA ILE A 22 -2.89 -13.37 -10.14
C ILE A 22 -2.13 -13.79 -8.87
N PHE A 23 -0.94 -14.35 -9.03
CA PHE A 23 -0.10 -14.79 -7.89
C PHE A 23 0.90 -13.73 -7.44
N SER A 24 0.64 -12.45 -7.73
CA SER A 24 1.48 -11.33 -7.34
C SER A 24 1.08 -10.74 -5.98
N TRP A 25 1.99 -9.98 -5.36
CA TRP A 25 1.71 -9.29 -4.10
C TRP A 25 0.63 -8.22 -4.25
N GLU A 26 0.56 -7.57 -5.40
CA GLU A 26 -0.45 -6.58 -5.75
C GLU A 26 -1.85 -7.22 -5.78
N ALA A 27 -1.98 -8.41 -6.39
CA ALA A 27 -3.24 -9.15 -6.39
C ALA A 27 -3.69 -9.54 -4.98
N LEU A 28 -2.76 -9.95 -4.11
CA LEU A 28 -3.06 -10.22 -2.71
C LEU A 28 -3.64 -8.97 -2.02
N LEU A 29 -3.00 -7.80 -2.18
CA LEU A 29 -3.46 -6.55 -1.57
C LEU A 29 -4.86 -6.15 -2.07
N VAL A 30 -5.13 -6.29 -3.37
CA VAL A 30 -6.45 -6.03 -3.94
C VAL A 30 -7.50 -6.98 -3.37
N VAL A 31 -7.21 -8.28 -3.29
CA VAL A 31 -8.12 -9.28 -2.71
C VAL A 31 -8.43 -8.97 -1.25
N VAL A 32 -7.40 -8.65 -0.45
CA VAL A 32 -7.58 -8.29 0.96
C VAL A 32 -8.42 -7.02 1.10
N ALA A 33 -8.15 -5.99 0.29
CA ALA A 33 -8.94 -4.75 0.30
C ALA A 33 -10.41 -5.01 -0.01
N VAL A 34 -10.70 -5.76 -1.08
CA VAL A 34 -12.08 -6.12 -1.47
C VAL A 34 -12.76 -6.95 -0.38
N ALA A 35 -12.07 -7.93 0.20
CA ALA A 35 -12.61 -8.77 1.25
C ALA A 35 -12.99 -7.96 2.49
N ILE A 36 -12.10 -7.06 2.96
CA ILE A 36 -12.39 -6.17 4.09
C ILE A 36 -13.58 -5.27 3.77
N PHE A 37 -13.64 -4.69 2.58
CA PHE A 37 -14.73 -3.79 2.18
C PHE A 37 -16.08 -4.51 2.13
N ALA A 38 -16.11 -5.72 1.55
CA ALA A 38 -17.31 -6.54 1.48
C ALA A 38 -17.79 -6.96 2.88
N ILE A 39 -16.89 -7.50 3.72
CA ILE A 39 -17.23 -7.91 5.08
C ILE A 39 -17.80 -6.74 5.89
N ASN A 40 -17.17 -5.56 5.84
CA ASN A 40 -17.66 -4.40 6.58
C ASN A 40 -18.99 -3.86 6.04
N SER A 41 -19.23 -3.98 4.73
CA SER A 41 -20.52 -3.63 4.13
C SER A 41 -21.68 -4.50 4.65
N PHE A 42 -21.42 -5.78 4.96
CA PHE A 42 -22.42 -6.67 5.56
C PHE A 42 -22.48 -6.56 7.09
N ALA A 43 -21.35 -6.26 7.74
CA ALA A 43 -21.26 -6.17 9.19
C ALA A 43 -21.93 -4.91 9.77
N SER A 44 -21.98 -3.81 9.00
CA SER A 44 -22.58 -2.55 9.44
C SER A 44 -23.43 -1.92 8.33
N PRO A 45 -24.70 -1.56 8.62
CA PRO A 45 -25.54 -0.86 7.66
C PRO A 45 -25.05 0.57 7.35
N TYR A 46 -24.16 1.12 8.17
CA TYR A 46 -23.60 2.47 8.02
C TYR A 46 -22.32 2.51 7.19
N PHE A 47 -21.71 1.37 6.87
CA PHE A 47 -20.39 1.34 6.23
C PHE A 47 -20.37 2.02 4.85
N LEU A 48 -21.42 1.81 4.05
CA LEU A 48 -21.57 2.42 2.72
C LEU A 48 -22.41 3.71 2.73
N ASP A 49 -22.76 4.22 3.91
CA ASP A 49 -23.49 5.48 4.01
C ASP A 49 -22.59 6.66 3.58
N PRO A 50 -23.06 7.58 2.71
CA PRO A 50 -22.24 8.69 2.20
C PRO A 50 -21.68 9.61 3.29
N TYR A 51 -22.39 9.82 4.40
CA TYR A 51 -21.88 10.64 5.50
C TYR A 51 -20.76 9.92 6.24
N SER A 52 -20.94 8.62 6.48
CA SER A 52 -19.91 7.77 7.10
C SER A 52 -18.66 7.65 6.20
N LEU A 53 -18.85 7.47 4.89
CA LEU A 53 -17.75 7.45 3.91
C LEU A 53 -17.02 8.79 3.83
N SER A 54 -17.75 9.91 3.91
CA SER A 54 -17.16 11.25 3.94
C SER A 54 -16.33 11.46 5.21
N ASP A 55 -16.87 11.13 6.38
CA ASP A 55 -16.15 11.22 7.66
C ASP A 55 -14.90 10.33 7.67
N LEU A 56 -15.02 9.09 7.19
CA LEU A 56 -13.88 8.19 7.00
C LEU A 56 -12.82 8.83 6.11
N THR A 57 -13.23 9.44 4.98
CA THR A 57 -12.32 10.09 4.04
C THR A 57 -11.57 11.24 4.68
N PHE A 58 -12.20 12.10 5.48
CA PHE A 58 -11.49 13.14 6.22
C PHE A 58 -10.43 12.56 7.16
N ASN A 59 -10.77 11.48 7.87
CA ASN A 59 -9.86 10.84 8.83
C ASN A 59 -8.69 10.09 8.18
N PHE A 60 -8.88 9.43 7.03
CA PHE A 60 -7.80 8.71 6.36
C PHE A 60 -7.03 9.54 5.33
N THR A 61 -7.59 10.64 4.82
CA THR A 61 -6.90 11.47 3.79
C THR A 61 -5.56 11.99 4.30
N GLU A 62 -5.49 12.43 5.56
CA GLU A 62 -4.24 12.86 6.20
C GLU A 62 -3.17 11.75 6.17
N LYS A 63 -3.53 10.55 6.63
CA LYS A 63 -2.62 9.40 6.65
C LYS A 63 -2.29 8.89 5.24
N GLY A 64 -3.23 8.98 4.31
CA GLY A 64 -3.08 8.62 2.91
C GLY A 64 -2.08 9.53 2.19
N LEU A 65 -2.12 10.85 2.43
CA LEU A 65 -1.14 11.79 1.88
C LEU A 65 0.27 11.52 2.40
N ILE A 66 0.41 11.22 3.70
CA ILE A 66 1.69 10.83 4.29
C ILE A 66 2.20 9.54 3.66
N ALA A 67 1.37 8.50 3.59
CA ALA A 67 1.74 7.21 3.01
C ALA A 67 2.10 7.32 1.52
N PHE A 68 1.40 8.18 0.78
CA PHE A 68 1.70 8.44 -0.63
C PHE A 68 3.07 9.09 -0.81
N ALA A 69 3.38 10.14 -0.04
CA ALA A 69 4.71 10.77 -0.07
C ALA A 69 5.81 9.77 0.34
N MET A 70 5.57 9.00 1.41
CA MET A 70 6.48 7.96 1.89
C MET A 70 6.72 6.87 0.85
N ALA A 71 5.70 6.46 0.10
CA ALA A 71 5.84 5.47 -0.96
C ALA A 71 6.81 5.96 -2.06
N LEU A 72 6.75 7.24 -2.45
CA LEU A 72 7.66 7.82 -3.43
C LEU A 72 9.11 7.89 -2.93
N LEU A 73 9.33 8.19 -1.66
CA LEU A 73 10.65 8.18 -1.03
C LEU A 73 11.24 6.77 -1.01
N ILE A 74 10.43 5.77 -0.62
CA ILE A 74 10.83 4.35 -0.65
C ILE A 74 11.18 3.90 -2.06
N ILE A 75 10.38 4.26 -3.07
CA ILE A 75 10.67 3.97 -4.48
C ILE A 75 12.00 4.60 -4.92
N SER A 76 12.33 5.77 -4.38
CA SER A 76 13.60 6.47 -4.65
C SER A 76 14.81 5.86 -3.91
N GLY A 77 14.59 4.83 -3.08
CA GLY A 77 15.64 4.15 -2.31
C GLY A 77 15.93 4.81 -0.95
N GLU A 78 15.11 5.78 -0.53
CA GLU A 78 15.25 6.45 0.76
C GLU A 78 14.34 5.81 1.82
N ILE A 79 14.83 5.69 3.06
CA ILE A 79 14.05 5.21 4.20
C ILE A 79 13.82 6.41 5.12
N ASP A 80 12.73 7.14 4.87
CA ASP A 80 12.42 8.35 5.61
C ASP A 80 11.85 8.04 7.00
N LEU A 81 12.75 7.97 8.00
CA LEU A 81 12.39 7.83 9.40
C LEU A 81 11.90 9.16 10.03
N SER A 82 12.14 10.30 9.36
CA SER A 82 11.92 11.64 9.94
C SER A 82 10.44 11.96 10.14
N VAL A 83 9.57 11.51 9.21
CA VAL A 83 8.11 11.69 9.32
C VAL A 83 7.56 11.06 10.60
N ALA A 84 7.98 9.83 10.92
CA ALA A 84 7.55 9.16 12.14
C ALA A 84 8.04 9.89 13.41
N ALA A 85 9.29 10.39 13.39
CA ALA A 85 9.86 11.15 14.51
C ALA A 85 9.13 12.48 14.74
N ILE A 86 8.79 13.22 13.67
CA ILE A 86 8.02 14.48 13.75
C ILE A 86 6.63 14.21 14.33
N ILE A 87 5.93 13.18 13.86
CA ILE A 87 4.61 12.81 14.38
C ILE A 87 4.70 12.44 15.87
N ALA A 88 5.71 11.66 16.28
CA ALA A 88 5.89 11.27 17.68
C ALA A 88 6.19 12.47 18.59
N LEU A 89 7.09 13.37 18.17
CA LEU A 89 7.43 14.58 18.92
C LEU A 89 6.22 15.50 19.05
N ALA A 90 5.55 15.81 17.94
CA ALA A 90 4.38 16.68 17.92
C ALA A 90 3.24 16.13 18.79
N SER A 91 2.98 14.81 18.71
CA SER A 91 1.96 14.15 19.54
C SER A 91 2.29 14.23 21.03
N THR A 92 3.56 14.02 21.39
CA THR A 92 4.02 14.13 22.79
C THR A 92 3.88 15.55 23.31
N MET A 93 4.30 16.55 22.53
CA MET A 93 4.18 17.96 22.90
C MET A 93 2.72 18.40 23.05
N MET A 94 1.82 17.98 22.15
CA MET A 94 0.38 18.24 22.30
C MET A 94 -0.17 17.62 23.58
N GLY A 95 0.21 16.37 23.88
CA GLY A 95 -0.18 15.69 25.13
C GLY A 95 0.32 16.41 26.39
N MET A 96 1.52 16.99 26.35
CA MET A 96 2.05 17.82 27.43
C MET A 96 1.32 19.16 27.54
N ALA A 97 1.01 19.82 26.41
CA ALA A 97 0.33 21.10 26.38
C ALA A 97 -1.11 21.02 26.93
N VAL A 98 -1.81 19.91 26.72
CA VAL A 98 -3.15 19.67 27.31
C VAL A 98 -3.09 19.51 28.83
N GLN A 99 -1.95 19.10 29.38
CA GLN A 99 -1.76 18.91 30.84
C GLN A 99 -1.21 20.16 31.55
N ALA A 100 -0.74 21.15 30.79
CA ALA A 100 -0.22 22.42 31.30
C ALA A 100 -1.35 23.42 31.59
#